data_AF-A0A2A7E1H0-F1
#
_entry.id   AF-A0A2A7E1H0-F1
#
_cell.length_a   1.000
_cell.length_b   1.000
_cell.length_c   1.000
_cell.angle_alpha   90.00
_cell.angle_beta   90.00
_cell.angle_gamma   90.00
#
_symmetry.space_group_name_H-M   'P 1'
#
loop_
_entity.id
_entity.type
_entity.pdbx_description
1 polymer ?
#
loop_
_entity_poly.entity_id
_entity_poly.type
_entity_poly.pdbx_seq_one_letter_code
_entity_poly.pdbx_strand_id
1 'polypeptide(L)'
;MSIKDKLELINTPEDVFETGGDLLVKGHELVDTLSEFSPYLNVANKWMNKRRENKCKKFLQGLGMKVLSREELTSDDLKKLDELLKKNVNRLLVLDILEESTKTVSDESSKLLGIIAGQVMQQNQTFDYKDWILVNGLKNMNDWDIDNVKRLCLYFKAHPEQKNTNAACVYLNLSMKQYDDSNEVSIRNVVHDEDFKLFKSSLIKMSNLQILSTGTMLIDDDNVSFVRNRIADELYELINLLDNR
;
A
#
# COMPACT_ATOMS: atom_id res chain seq x y z
N MET A 1 -33.84 9.80 6.32
CA MET A 1 -33.34 10.92 5.50
C MET A 1 -32.33 10.34 4.52
N SER A 2 -32.62 10.41 3.23
CA SER A 2 -31.85 9.76 2.16
C SER A 2 -30.68 10.65 1.73
N ILE A 3 -29.58 10.07 1.23
CA ILE A 3 -28.40 10.79 0.72
C ILE A 3 -28.76 11.79 -0.39
N LYS A 4 -29.86 11.54 -1.13
CA LYS A 4 -30.40 12.51 -2.10
C LYS A 4 -30.87 13.80 -1.44
N ASP A 5 -31.45 13.73 -0.25
CA ASP A 5 -31.99 14.89 0.48
C ASP A 5 -30.87 15.82 1.00
N LYS A 6 -29.64 15.30 1.12
CA LYS A 6 -28.45 16.10 1.51
C LYS A 6 -27.74 16.77 0.33
N LEU A 7 -28.04 16.36 -0.90
CA LEU A 7 -27.39 16.89 -2.11
C LEU A 7 -28.15 18.08 -2.72
N GLU A 8 -29.44 18.25 -2.42
CA GLU A 8 -30.26 19.36 -2.95
C GLU A 8 -30.05 20.70 -2.23
N LEU A 9 -29.39 20.72 -1.07
CA LEU A 9 -29.05 21.93 -0.32
C LEU A 9 -27.81 22.68 -0.86
N ILE A 10 -27.19 22.21 -1.95
CA ILE A 10 -25.95 22.78 -2.53
C ILE A 10 -26.24 23.74 -3.71
N ASN A 11 -27.50 24.08 -3.96
CA ASN A 11 -27.85 25.06 -5.00
C ASN A 11 -28.24 26.42 -4.41
N THR A 12 -27.24 27.19 -4.00
CA THR A 12 -27.28 28.67 -4.11
C THR A 12 -25.86 29.23 -4.20
N PRO A 13 -25.62 30.24 -5.07
CA PRO A 13 -24.29 30.67 -5.47
C PRO A 13 -23.76 31.87 -4.66
N GLU A 14 -22.48 32.17 -4.91
CA GLU A 14 -21.69 33.37 -4.56
C GLU A 14 -20.70 33.22 -3.39
N ASP A 15 -19.41 33.22 -3.79
CA ASP A 15 -18.21 33.75 -3.14
C ASP A 15 -18.02 33.44 -1.64
N VAL A 16 -17.04 32.67 -1.19
CA VAL A 16 -15.58 32.83 -1.38
C VAL A 16 -14.93 31.48 -1.05
N PHE A 17 -14.38 30.80 -2.06
CA PHE A 17 -13.61 29.56 -1.88
C PHE A 17 -12.16 29.89 -1.49
N GLU A 18 -11.88 30.03 -0.20
CA GLU A 18 -10.53 30.14 0.35
C GLU A 18 -9.80 28.78 0.35
N THR A 19 -9.21 28.47 -0.80
CA THR A 19 -7.88 27.85 -1.03
C THR A 19 -7.35 26.78 -0.05
N GLY A 20 -7.33 25.52 -0.50
CA GLY A 20 -6.45 24.43 0.00
C GLY A 20 -6.80 23.84 1.38
N GLY A 21 -7.44 24.64 2.24
CA GLY A 21 -7.96 24.20 3.53
C GLY A 21 -9.00 23.09 3.37
N ASP A 22 -9.88 23.17 2.38
CA ASP A 22 -11.02 22.25 2.22
C ASP A 22 -10.69 20.77 2.13
N LEU A 23 -9.52 20.35 1.64
CA LEU A 23 -9.13 18.93 1.59
C LEU A 23 -8.69 18.42 2.97
N LEU A 24 -7.96 19.25 3.72
CA LEU A 24 -7.57 18.99 5.10
C LEU A 24 -8.72 19.22 6.07
N VAL A 25 -9.61 20.16 5.79
CA VAL A 25 -10.82 20.50 6.56
C VAL A 25 -11.88 19.43 6.35
N LYS A 26 -12.14 18.96 5.12
CA LYS A 26 -13.02 17.79 4.89
C LYS A 26 -12.39 16.49 5.42
N GLY A 27 -11.06 16.38 5.36
CA GLY A 27 -10.32 15.33 6.05
C GLY A 27 -10.49 15.40 7.57
N HIS A 28 -10.47 16.60 8.16
CA HIS A 28 -10.76 16.85 9.56
C HIS A 28 -12.23 16.59 9.91
N GLU A 29 -13.20 17.02 9.09
CA GLU A 29 -14.62 16.79 9.32
C GLU A 29 -14.99 15.29 9.28
N LEU A 30 -14.41 14.52 8.35
CA LEU A 30 -14.51 13.05 8.32
C LEU A 30 -13.91 12.39 9.57
N VAL A 31 -12.87 13.02 10.14
CA VAL A 31 -12.15 12.54 11.32
C VAL A 31 -12.86 12.94 12.63
N ASP A 32 -13.46 14.12 12.67
CA ASP A 32 -14.11 14.72 13.84
C ASP A 32 -15.49 14.10 14.09
N THR A 33 -16.20 13.66 13.05
CA THR A 33 -17.50 12.96 13.17
C THR A 33 -17.41 11.66 14.00
N LEU A 34 -16.22 11.08 14.17
CA LEU A 34 -15.98 9.87 14.95
C LEU A 34 -15.56 10.12 16.41
N SER A 35 -15.27 11.39 16.75
CA SER A 35 -14.59 11.75 18.00
C SER A 35 -15.51 12.08 19.18
N GLU A 36 -16.82 12.19 18.95
CA GLU A 36 -17.79 12.75 19.92
C GLU A 36 -18.17 11.84 21.11
N PHE A 37 -17.58 10.65 21.24
CA PHE A 37 -17.89 9.75 22.35
C PHE A 37 -16.71 9.67 23.34
N SER A 38 -16.83 10.27 24.54
CA SER A 38 -16.08 10.03 25.81
C SER A 38 -14.66 10.63 26.05
N PRO A 39 -14.32 11.06 27.30
CA PRO A 39 -13.08 11.80 27.62
C PRO A 39 -11.77 10.98 27.60
N TYR A 40 -11.81 9.65 27.76
CA TYR A 40 -10.63 8.80 27.47
C TYR A 40 -10.37 8.68 25.97
N LEU A 41 -11.39 8.95 25.15
CA LEU A 41 -11.24 9.04 23.71
C LEU A 41 -10.62 10.36 23.28
N ASN A 42 -10.54 11.44 24.06
CA ASN A 42 -9.93 12.68 23.58
C ASN A 42 -8.42 12.57 23.28
N VAL A 43 -7.66 11.83 24.08
CA VAL A 43 -6.23 11.61 23.84
C VAL A 43 -6.01 10.56 22.76
N ALA A 44 -6.79 9.48 22.79
CA ALA A 44 -6.78 8.45 21.75
C ALA A 44 -7.20 9.02 20.39
N ASN A 45 -8.22 9.87 20.34
CA ASN A 45 -8.70 10.61 19.18
C ASN A 45 -7.65 11.59 18.70
N LYS A 46 -7.03 12.39 19.59
CA LYS A 46 -5.94 13.28 19.16
C LYS A 46 -4.76 12.50 18.56
N TRP A 47 -4.43 11.34 19.11
CA TRP A 47 -3.37 10.48 18.59
C TRP A 47 -3.78 9.77 17.29
N MET A 48 -5.01 9.27 17.20
CA MET A 48 -5.59 8.68 15.99
C MET A 48 -5.68 9.70 14.87
N ASN A 49 -6.09 10.94 15.18
CA ASN A 49 -6.16 12.07 14.25
C ASN A 49 -4.75 12.40 13.77
N LYS A 50 -3.77 12.51 14.67
CA LYS A 50 -2.37 12.71 14.30
C LYS A 50 -1.80 11.57 13.44
N ARG A 51 -2.17 10.32 13.73
CA ARG A 51 -1.78 9.16 12.91
C ARG A 51 -2.40 9.29 11.51
N ARG A 52 -3.69 9.59 11.40
CA ARG A 52 -4.39 9.79 10.12
C ARG A 52 -3.87 10.99 9.35
N GLU A 53 -3.55 12.10 10.01
CA GLU A 53 -2.88 13.27 9.42
C GLU A 53 -1.53 12.87 8.82
N ASN A 54 -0.74 12.09 9.56
CA ASN A 54 0.54 11.60 9.06
C ASN A 54 0.35 10.65 7.86
N LYS A 55 -0.65 9.77 7.88
CA LYS A 55 -1.02 8.95 6.71
C LYS A 55 -1.40 9.82 5.52
N CYS A 56 -2.28 10.80 5.71
CA CYS A 56 -2.67 11.75 4.67
C CYS A 56 -1.45 12.48 4.10
N LYS A 57 -0.52 12.94 4.96
CA LYS A 57 0.74 13.54 4.53
C LYS A 57 1.56 12.57 3.68
N LYS A 58 1.75 11.32 4.11
CA LYS A 58 2.48 10.28 3.36
C LYS A 58 1.82 9.98 2.01
N PHE A 59 0.49 9.88 1.98
CA PHE A 59 -0.28 9.76 0.75
C PHE A 59 -0.04 10.94 -0.19
N LEU A 60 -0.16 12.18 0.30
CA LEU A 60 0.06 13.37 -0.52
C LEU A 60 1.50 13.42 -1.06
N GLN A 61 2.50 13.04 -0.26
CA GLN A 61 3.87 12.88 -0.72
C GLN A 61 3.97 11.90 -1.90
N GLY A 62 3.36 10.72 -1.80
CA GLY A 62 3.31 9.76 -2.92
C GLY A 62 2.56 10.28 -4.14
N LEU A 63 1.45 10.98 -3.93
CA LEU A 63 0.67 11.60 -4.99
C LEU A 63 1.48 12.66 -5.73
N GLY A 64 2.14 13.54 -4.98
CA GLY A 64 3.04 14.56 -5.51
C GLY A 64 4.25 13.96 -6.24
N MET A 65 4.81 12.85 -5.75
CA MET A 65 5.89 12.15 -6.46
C MET A 65 5.48 11.76 -7.86
N LYS A 66 4.22 11.34 -8.03
CA LYS A 66 3.73 10.91 -9.32
C LYS A 66 3.29 12.08 -10.20
N VAL A 67 2.50 13.00 -9.64
CA VAL A 67 1.84 14.08 -10.38
C VAL A 67 2.75 15.28 -10.63
N LEU A 68 3.61 15.60 -9.67
CA LEU A 68 4.49 16.78 -9.68
C LEU A 68 5.99 16.40 -9.76
N SER A 69 6.32 15.11 -9.79
CA SER A 69 7.70 14.61 -9.75
C SER A 69 8.50 15.09 -8.54
N ARG A 70 7.83 15.34 -7.41
CA ARG A 70 8.44 15.83 -6.15
C ARG A 70 7.78 15.19 -4.93
N GLU A 71 8.59 14.75 -3.97
CA GLU A 71 8.07 14.22 -2.70
C GLU A 71 7.81 15.31 -1.66
N GLU A 72 8.76 16.23 -1.50
CA GLU A 72 8.58 17.35 -0.59
C GLU A 72 7.60 18.34 -1.20
N LEU A 73 6.50 18.56 -0.50
CA LEU A 73 5.41 19.42 -0.95
C LEU A 73 5.45 20.74 -0.22
N THR A 74 5.44 21.82 -0.99
CA THR A 74 5.19 23.17 -0.49
C THR A 74 3.69 23.45 -0.42
N SER A 75 3.31 24.56 0.22
CA SER A 75 1.91 25.03 0.20
C SER A 75 1.39 25.25 -1.22
N ASP A 76 2.23 25.75 -2.12
CA ASP A 76 1.87 25.96 -3.52
C ASP A 76 1.66 24.63 -4.27
N ASP A 77 2.43 23.59 -3.93
CA ASP A 77 2.25 22.26 -4.50
C ASP A 77 0.92 21.63 -4.05
N LEU A 78 0.53 21.84 -2.79
CA LEU A 78 -0.77 21.39 -2.28
C LEU A 78 -1.93 22.08 -3.00
N LYS A 79 -1.83 23.39 -3.27
CA LYS A 79 -2.83 24.12 -4.08
C LYS A 79 -2.94 23.54 -5.49
N LYS A 80 -1.80 23.24 -6.13
CA LYS A 80 -1.78 22.61 -7.46
C LYS A 80 -2.44 21.23 -7.44
N LEU A 81 -2.17 20.40 -6.43
CA LEU A 81 -2.81 19.08 -6.30
C LEU A 81 -4.32 19.19 -6.14
N ASP A 82 -4.82 20.14 -5.34
CA ASP A 82 -6.26 20.40 -5.19
C ASP A 82 -6.91 20.83 -6.51
N GLU A 83 -6.27 21.74 -7.26
CA GLU A 83 -6.76 22.16 -8.58
C GLU A 83 -6.80 21.01 -9.58
N LEU A 84 -5.78 20.16 -9.60
CA LEU A 84 -5.72 18.98 -10.46
C LEU A 84 -6.82 17.98 -10.08
N LEU A 85 -7.03 17.74 -8.79
CA LEU A 85 -8.06 16.83 -8.29
C LEU A 85 -9.47 17.32 -8.62
N LYS A 86 -9.74 18.64 -8.49
CA LYS A 86 -11.04 19.25 -8.83
C LYS A 86 -11.41 19.07 -10.31
N LYS A 87 -10.42 19.07 -11.20
CA LYS A 87 -10.59 18.88 -12.65
C LYS A 87 -10.53 17.41 -13.06
N ASN A 88 -10.20 16.50 -12.15
CA ASN A 88 -9.98 15.10 -12.47
C ASN A 88 -11.29 14.31 -12.59
N VAL A 89 -11.47 13.59 -13.69
CA VAL A 89 -12.66 12.76 -13.92
C VAL A 89 -12.73 11.59 -12.93
N ASN A 90 -11.56 11.09 -12.48
CA ASN A 90 -11.41 10.01 -11.51
C ASN A 90 -11.32 10.54 -10.06
N ARG A 91 -11.74 11.79 -9.79
CA ARG A 91 -11.65 12.40 -8.45
C ARG A 91 -12.21 11.52 -7.33
N LEU A 92 -13.37 10.90 -7.54
CA LEU A 92 -14.00 10.06 -6.52
C LEU A 92 -13.12 8.87 -6.17
N LEU A 93 -12.59 8.17 -7.18
CA LEU A 93 -11.69 7.05 -6.97
C LEU A 93 -10.40 7.46 -6.23
N VAL A 94 -9.84 8.62 -6.55
CA VAL A 94 -8.66 9.16 -5.82
C VAL A 94 -8.98 9.40 -4.36
N LEU A 95 -10.17 9.92 -4.05
CA LEU A 95 -10.64 10.11 -2.68
C LEU A 95 -10.89 8.79 -1.97
N ASP A 96 -11.42 7.77 -2.65
CA ASP A 96 -11.59 6.42 -2.11
C ASP A 96 -10.23 5.80 -1.73
N ILE A 97 -9.22 5.93 -2.60
CA ILE A 97 -7.86 5.44 -2.32
C ILE A 97 -7.23 6.22 -1.15
N LEU A 98 -7.45 7.54 -1.06
CA LEU A 98 -7.02 8.34 0.09
C LEU A 98 -7.67 7.82 1.37
N GLU A 99 -8.97 7.58 1.38
CA GLU A 99 -9.68 7.04 2.55
C GLU A 99 -9.04 5.71 3.00
N GLU A 100 -8.80 4.79 2.07
CA GLU A 100 -8.12 3.53 2.36
C GLU A 100 -6.69 3.71 2.86
N SER A 101 -5.97 4.72 2.35
CA SER A 101 -4.61 5.05 2.78
C SER A 101 -4.53 5.49 4.24
N THR A 102 -5.58 6.16 4.76
CA THR A 102 -5.62 6.60 6.16
C THR A 102 -5.82 5.44 7.14
N LYS A 103 -6.27 4.29 6.63
CA LYS A 103 -6.52 3.05 7.38
C LYS A 103 -5.34 2.08 7.34
N THR A 104 -4.29 2.40 6.59
CA THR A 104 -3.10 1.55 6.43
C THR A 104 -2.38 1.27 7.75
N VAL A 105 -1.79 0.08 7.84
CA VAL A 105 -0.87 -0.27 8.94
C VAL A 105 0.43 0.52 8.78
N SER A 106 1.09 0.42 7.63
CA SER A 106 2.38 1.06 7.28
C SER A 106 2.24 2.48 6.72
N ASP A 107 3.17 3.37 7.09
CA ASP A 107 3.24 4.73 6.51
C ASP A 107 3.73 4.66 5.05
N GLU A 108 4.59 3.71 4.72
CA GLU A 108 5.04 3.44 3.37
C GLU A 108 3.89 2.95 2.50
N SER A 109 3.04 2.06 3.00
CA SER A 109 1.80 1.68 2.31
C SER A 109 0.95 2.90 1.95
N SER A 110 0.80 3.84 2.88
CA SER A 110 0.05 5.07 2.64
C SER A 110 0.67 5.92 1.51
N LYS A 111 2.00 6.01 1.50
CA LYS A 111 2.76 6.68 0.44
C LYS A 111 2.63 5.97 -0.91
N LEU A 112 2.74 4.64 -0.95
CA LEU A 112 2.56 3.83 -2.16
C LEU A 112 1.14 3.99 -2.75
N LEU A 113 0.11 4.01 -1.89
CA LEU A 113 -1.26 4.32 -2.32
C LEU A 113 -1.40 5.72 -2.92
N GLY A 114 -0.63 6.69 -2.41
CA GLY A 114 -0.50 8.01 -3.02
C GLY A 114 0.04 7.97 -4.45
N ILE A 115 1.06 7.15 -4.70
CA ILE A 115 1.62 6.96 -6.05
C ILE A 115 0.59 6.34 -6.99
N ILE A 116 -0.16 5.33 -6.52
CA ILE A 116 -1.24 4.67 -7.28
C ILE A 116 -2.33 5.70 -7.62
N ALA A 117 -2.79 6.47 -6.63
CA ALA A 117 -3.75 7.55 -6.86
C ALA A 117 -3.24 8.58 -7.89
N GLY A 118 -1.93 8.86 -7.90
CA GLY A 118 -1.32 9.73 -8.89
C GLY A 118 -1.30 9.13 -10.29
N GLN A 119 -1.13 7.81 -10.42
CA GLN A 119 -1.27 7.11 -11.70
C GLN A 119 -2.70 7.23 -12.21
N VAL A 120 -3.70 7.01 -11.34
CA VAL A 120 -5.13 7.19 -11.65
C VAL A 120 -5.48 8.62 -12.03
N MET A 121 -4.81 9.62 -11.44
CA MET A 121 -5.01 11.01 -11.80
C MET A 121 -4.43 11.36 -13.18
N GLN A 122 -3.24 10.84 -13.50
CA GLN A 122 -2.54 11.15 -14.76
C GLN A 122 -3.09 10.36 -15.95
N GLN A 123 -3.48 9.12 -15.71
CA GLN A 123 -3.94 8.20 -16.74
C GLN A 123 -5.47 8.15 -16.63
N ASN A 124 -6.19 8.50 -17.71
CA ASN A 124 -7.61 8.18 -17.85
C ASN A 124 -7.81 6.66 -18.01
N GLN A 125 -7.14 5.85 -17.19
CA GLN A 125 -7.24 4.41 -17.19
C GLN A 125 -8.42 3.97 -16.35
N THR A 126 -9.05 2.89 -16.80
CA THR A 126 -10.03 2.16 -16.01
C THR A 126 -9.30 1.43 -14.89
N PHE A 127 -9.63 1.79 -13.65
CA PHE A 127 -9.16 1.11 -12.45
C PHE A 127 -9.80 -0.27 -12.35
N ASP A 128 -8.99 -1.32 -12.48
CA ASP A 128 -9.48 -2.69 -12.64
C ASP A 128 -9.33 -3.51 -11.35
N TYR A 129 -9.66 -4.80 -11.45
CA TYR A 129 -9.59 -5.70 -10.30
C TYR A 129 -8.18 -5.86 -9.71
N LYS A 130 -7.13 -5.79 -10.54
CA LYS A 130 -5.74 -5.91 -10.08
C LYS A 130 -5.32 -4.68 -9.29
N ASP A 131 -5.77 -3.50 -9.72
CA ASP A 131 -5.52 -2.27 -8.98
C ASP A 131 -6.16 -2.32 -7.59
N TRP A 132 -7.37 -2.89 -7.47
CA TRP A 132 -8.01 -3.12 -6.17
C TRP A 132 -7.29 -4.17 -5.32
N ILE A 133 -6.68 -5.20 -5.91
CA ILE A 133 -5.83 -6.14 -5.18
C ILE A 133 -4.63 -5.39 -4.57
N LEU A 134 -3.97 -4.51 -5.33
CA LEU A 134 -2.86 -3.70 -4.83
C LEU A 134 -3.30 -2.78 -3.69
N VAL A 135 -4.44 -2.09 -3.83
CA VAL A 135 -4.97 -1.22 -2.76
C VAL A 135 -5.25 -2.02 -1.50
N ASN A 136 -5.94 -3.15 -1.62
CA ASN A 136 -6.28 -4.00 -0.49
C ASN A 136 -5.03 -4.66 0.13
N GLY A 137 -4.06 -5.06 -0.69
CA GLY A 137 -2.77 -5.57 -0.23
C GLY A 137 -2.03 -4.54 0.62
N LEU A 138 -1.76 -3.37 0.05
CA LEU A 138 -1.03 -2.28 0.71
C LEU A 138 -1.71 -1.82 2.00
N LYS A 139 -3.05 -1.73 2.02
CA LYS A 139 -3.82 -1.41 3.23
C LYS A 139 -3.46 -2.32 4.41
N ASN A 140 -3.29 -3.61 4.15
CA ASN A 140 -3.09 -4.63 5.15
C ASN A 140 -1.61 -4.97 5.40
N MET A 141 -0.69 -4.47 4.58
CA MET A 141 0.75 -4.66 4.73
C MET A 141 1.35 -3.77 5.82
N ASN A 142 2.22 -4.34 6.65
CA ASN A 142 3.16 -3.59 7.48
C ASN A 142 4.52 -3.46 6.75
N ASP A 143 5.46 -2.74 7.35
CA ASP A 143 6.78 -2.48 6.71
C ASP A 143 7.55 -3.79 6.45
N TRP A 144 7.42 -4.78 7.34
CA TRP A 144 8.09 -6.07 7.18
C TRP A 144 7.51 -6.86 6.00
N ASP A 145 6.21 -6.76 5.77
CA ASP A 145 5.57 -7.37 4.60
C ASP A 145 6.09 -6.77 3.29
N ILE A 146 6.31 -5.45 3.26
CA ILE A 146 6.87 -4.74 2.10
C ILE A 146 8.28 -5.26 1.82
N ASP A 147 9.14 -5.31 2.84
CA ASP A 147 10.51 -5.81 2.73
C ASP A 147 10.58 -7.27 2.28
N ASN A 148 9.70 -8.12 2.81
CA ASN A 148 9.68 -9.54 2.47
C ASN A 148 9.20 -9.82 1.04
N VAL A 149 8.21 -9.06 0.55
CA VAL A 149 7.80 -9.10 -0.86
C VAL A 149 8.96 -8.65 -1.75
N LYS A 150 9.64 -7.55 -1.37
CA LYS A 150 10.81 -7.05 -2.10
C LYS A 150 11.90 -8.10 -2.20
N ARG A 151 12.20 -8.79 -1.10
CA ARG A 151 13.17 -9.88 -1.05
C ARG A 151 12.81 -11.05 -1.98
N LEU A 152 11.54 -11.47 -2.00
CA LEU A 152 11.07 -12.52 -2.91
C LEU A 152 11.21 -12.10 -4.39
N CYS A 153 10.85 -10.86 -4.72
CA CYS A 153 10.97 -10.34 -6.09
C CYS A 153 12.44 -10.26 -6.53
N LEU A 154 13.33 -9.79 -5.65
CA LEU A 154 14.77 -9.78 -5.90
C LEU A 154 15.34 -11.18 -6.13
N TYR A 155 14.89 -12.18 -5.36
CA TYR A 155 15.28 -13.58 -5.55
C TYR A 155 14.90 -14.06 -6.96
N PHE A 156 13.67 -13.83 -7.41
CA PHE A 156 13.27 -14.19 -8.78
C PHE A 156 14.06 -13.42 -9.84
N LYS A 157 14.45 -12.17 -9.60
CA LYS A 157 15.33 -11.43 -10.51
C LYS A 157 16.75 -12.03 -10.58
N ALA A 158 17.28 -12.52 -9.46
CA ALA A 158 18.58 -13.20 -9.38
C ALA A 158 18.57 -14.61 -9.99
N HIS A 159 17.42 -15.29 -9.97
CA HIS A 159 17.22 -16.65 -10.50
C HIS A 159 16.16 -16.66 -11.62
N PRO A 160 16.44 -16.06 -12.80
CA PRO A 160 15.48 -15.92 -13.91
C PRO A 160 14.92 -17.25 -14.41
N GLU A 161 15.69 -18.33 -14.32
CA GLU A 161 15.32 -19.69 -14.73
C GLU A 161 14.25 -20.32 -13.82
N GLN A 162 14.10 -19.83 -12.59
CA GLN A 162 13.15 -20.38 -11.63
C GLN A 162 11.76 -19.76 -11.80
N LYS A 163 10.77 -20.64 -11.97
CA LYS A 163 9.34 -20.27 -12.06
C LYS A 163 8.66 -20.31 -10.69
N ASN A 164 9.15 -21.15 -9.79
CA ASN A 164 8.66 -21.31 -8.43
C ASN A 164 9.83 -21.41 -7.45
N THR A 165 9.55 -21.14 -6.17
CA THR A 165 10.52 -21.24 -5.06
C THR A 165 9.77 -21.53 -3.77
N ASN A 166 10.45 -22.02 -2.74
CA ASN A 166 9.92 -22.06 -1.37
C ASN A 166 10.48 -20.90 -0.53
N ALA A 167 9.98 -20.73 0.70
CA ALA A 167 10.43 -19.65 1.58
C ALA A 167 11.90 -19.85 1.99
N ALA A 168 12.32 -21.08 2.24
CA ALA A 168 13.67 -21.39 2.70
C ALA A 168 14.74 -21.02 1.66
N CYS A 169 14.50 -21.27 0.37
CA CYS A 169 15.38 -20.85 -0.72
C CYS A 169 15.58 -19.34 -0.75
N VAL A 170 14.50 -18.57 -0.57
CA VAL A 170 14.55 -17.10 -0.56
C VAL A 170 15.23 -16.59 0.71
N TYR A 171 14.96 -17.22 1.84
CA TYR A 171 15.54 -16.87 3.14
C TYR A 171 17.05 -17.16 3.21
N LEU A 172 17.51 -18.24 2.59
CA LEU A 172 18.93 -18.60 2.53
C LEU A 172 19.64 -18.05 1.29
N ASN A 173 18.90 -17.46 0.35
CA ASN A 173 19.38 -17.03 -0.96
C ASN A 173 20.10 -18.17 -1.72
N LEU A 174 19.45 -19.35 -1.73
CA LEU A 174 19.92 -20.54 -2.43
C LEU A 174 18.99 -20.81 -3.60
N SER A 175 19.56 -21.23 -4.73
CA SER A 175 18.74 -21.80 -5.81
C SER A 175 18.07 -23.10 -5.36
N MET A 176 16.94 -23.47 -5.98
CA MET A 176 16.26 -24.75 -5.71
C MET A 176 17.21 -25.95 -5.85
N LYS A 177 18.12 -25.93 -6.83
CA LYS A 177 19.12 -26.99 -7.00
C LYS A 177 20.10 -27.07 -5.82
N GLN A 178 20.60 -25.92 -5.37
CA GLN A 178 21.50 -25.88 -4.20
C GLN A 178 20.78 -26.30 -2.92
N TYR A 179 19.49 -25.98 -2.81
CA TYR A 179 18.65 -26.41 -1.71
C TYR A 179 18.52 -27.94 -1.69
N ASP A 180 18.18 -28.55 -2.83
CA ASP A 180 18.08 -30.01 -2.98
C ASP A 180 19.41 -30.73 -2.74
N ASP A 181 20.53 -30.15 -3.19
CA ASP A 181 21.88 -30.72 -3.07
C ASP A 181 22.50 -30.56 -1.67
N SER A 182 21.87 -29.81 -0.77
CA SER A 182 22.47 -29.47 0.53
C SER A 182 22.03 -30.40 1.67
N ASN A 183 22.94 -30.66 2.62
CA ASN A 183 22.69 -31.55 3.75
C ASN A 183 21.45 -31.09 4.55
N GLU A 184 20.44 -31.95 4.60
CA GLU A 184 19.12 -31.69 5.21
C GLU A 184 19.18 -31.08 6.62
N VAL A 185 20.24 -31.35 7.40
CA VAL A 185 20.32 -30.95 8.82
C VAL A 185 20.40 -29.42 9.02
N SER A 186 21.17 -28.70 8.20
CA SER A 186 21.27 -27.23 8.33
C SER A 186 20.02 -26.52 7.82
N ILE A 187 19.37 -27.07 6.79
CA ILE A 187 18.07 -26.56 6.29
C ILE A 187 16.93 -26.89 7.25
N ARG A 188 16.89 -28.08 7.82
CA ARG A 188 15.87 -28.48 8.82
C ARG A 188 15.96 -27.65 10.10
N ASN A 189 17.09 -27.05 10.41
CA ASN A 189 17.17 -26.14 11.55
C ASN A 189 16.57 -24.76 11.26
N VAL A 190 16.44 -24.35 9.99
CA VAL A 190 15.87 -23.04 9.61
C VAL A 190 14.38 -22.97 9.94
N VAL A 191 13.63 -24.08 9.91
CA VAL A 191 12.22 -24.05 10.31
C VAL A 191 12.00 -23.73 11.80
N HIS A 192 13.05 -23.85 12.62
CA HIS A 192 13.03 -23.47 14.03
C HIS A 192 13.49 -22.02 14.27
N ASP A 193 14.03 -21.34 13.26
CA ASP A 193 14.42 -19.94 13.31
C ASP A 193 13.16 -19.04 13.33
N GLU A 194 13.08 -18.12 14.31
CA GLU A 194 11.94 -17.23 14.47
C GLU A 194 11.83 -16.18 13.35
N ASP A 195 12.97 -15.67 12.87
CA ASP A 195 13.00 -14.71 11.77
C ASP A 195 12.53 -15.38 10.46
N PHE A 196 12.90 -16.65 10.26
CA PHE A 196 12.36 -17.46 9.16
C PHE A 196 10.86 -17.66 9.27
N LYS A 197 10.32 -17.96 10.46
CA LYS A 197 8.86 -18.12 10.66
C LYS A 197 8.11 -16.82 10.37
N LEU A 198 8.65 -15.68 10.80
CA LEU A 198 8.08 -14.35 10.53
C LEU A 198 8.10 -14.05 9.03
N PHE A 199 9.23 -14.30 8.36
CA PHE A 199 9.37 -14.17 6.92
C PHE A 199 8.35 -15.03 6.17
N LYS A 200 8.27 -16.32 6.50
CA LYS A 200 7.34 -17.28 5.88
C LYS A 200 5.89 -16.87 6.10
N SER A 201 5.53 -16.47 7.32
CA SER A 201 4.17 -16.00 7.67
C SER A 201 3.78 -14.77 6.86
N SER A 202 4.71 -13.83 6.69
CA SER A 202 4.53 -12.64 5.85
C SER A 202 4.23 -13.02 4.39
N LEU A 203 5.01 -13.92 3.77
CA LEU A 203 4.74 -14.38 2.40
C LEU A 203 3.39 -15.10 2.26
N ILE A 204 3.02 -15.94 3.23
CA ILE A 204 1.71 -16.61 3.24
C ILE A 204 0.57 -15.58 3.32
N LYS A 205 0.70 -14.58 4.19
CA LYS A 205 -0.24 -13.45 4.27
C LYS A 205 -0.38 -12.74 2.92
N MET A 206 0.73 -12.49 2.23
CA MET A 206 0.71 -11.84 0.91
C MET A 206 0.03 -12.71 -0.15
N SER A 207 0.16 -14.03 -0.06
CA SER A 207 -0.61 -14.92 -0.91
C SER A 207 -2.11 -14.87 -0.62
N ASN A 208 -2.50 -14.78 0.66
CA ASN A 208 -3.91 -14.66 1.04
C ASN A 208 -4.52 -13.32 0.59
N LEU A 209 -3.70 -12.27 0.50
CA LEU A 209 -4.07 -10.97 -0.08
C LEU A 209 -4.00 -10.94 -1.61
N GLN A 210 -3.71 -12.07 -2.26
CA GLN A 210 -3.60 -12.23 -3.72
C GLN A 210 -2.46 -11.43 -4.37
N ILE A 211 -1.54 -10.87 -3.55
CA ILE A 211 -0.32 -10.22 -4.03
C ILE A 211 0.65 -11.27 -4.58
N LEU A 212 0.77 -12.40 -3.87
CA LEU A 212 1.56 -13.55 -4.32
C LEU A 212 0.63 -14.67 -4.79
N SER A 213 1.17 -15.54 -5.65
CA SER A 213 0.52 -16.81 -6.00
C SER A 213 1.29 -17.96 -5.39
N THR A 214 0.57 -18.94 -4.84
CA THR A 214 1.15 -20.22 -4.46
C THR A 214 1.29 -21.14 -5.68
N GLY A 215 2.33 -21.96 -5.67
CA GLY A 215 2.55 -23.02 -6.65
C GLY A 215 2.18 -24.39 -6.11
N THR A 216 2.48 -25.44 -6.88
CA THR A 216 2.47 -26.82 -6.40
C THR A 216 3.41 -26.97 -5.21
N MET A 217 2.99 -27.70 -4.17
CA MET A 217 3.80 -27.97 -2.97
C MET A 217 5.18 -28.50 -3.37
N LEU A 218 6.25 -27.84 -2.89
CA LEU A 218 7.64 -28.23 -3.13
C LEU A 218 8.24 -28.69 -1.80
N ILE A 219 8.46 -30.00 -1.66
CA ILE A 219 9.12 -30.73 -0.54
C ILE A 219 8.42 -30.58 0.84
N ASP A 220 8.34 -31.70 1.56
CA ASP A 220 7.45 -31.96 2.72
C ASP A 220 7.62 -31.07 3.96
N ASP A 221 8.69 -30.29 4.09
CA ASP A 221 8.95 -29.49 5.30
C ASP A 221 8.65 -27.98 5.13
N ASP A 222 8.62 -27.44 3.90
CA ASP A 222 8.37 -26.00 3.67
C ASP A 222 6.92 -25.67 3.25
N ASN A 223 6.08 -26.67 2.98
CA ASN A 223 4.60 -26.64 2.82
C ASN A 223 3.95 -25.61 1.86
N VAL A 224 4.64 -24.56 1.41
CA VAL A 224 4.13 -23.52 0.51
C VAL A 224 5.24 -23.13 -0.47
N SER A 225 4.96 -23.28 -1.76
CA SER A 225 5.78 -22.69 -2.82
C SER A 225 5.13 -21.41 -3.33
N PHE A 226 5.94 -20.48 -3.79
CA PHE A 226 5.55 -19.21 -4.39
C PHE A 226 5.94 -19.21 -5.86
N VAL A 227 5.09 -18.62 -6.70
CA VAL A 227 5.28 -18.48 -8.15
C VAL A 227 5.39 -17.01 -8.49
N ARG A 228 6.14 -16.69 -9.55
CA ARG A 228 6.15 -15.33 -10.12
C ARG A 228 4.74 -14.83 -10.36
N ASN A 229 4.45 -13.63 -9.89
CA ASN A 229 3.13 -13.02 -9.97
C ASN A 229 3.29 -11.58 -10.46
N ARG A 230 2.52 -11.21 -11.49
CA ARG A 230 2.55 -9.88 -12.08
C ARG A 230 2.16 -8.77 -11.10
N ILE A 231 1.23 -9.03 -10.18
CA ILE A 231 0.84 -8.10 -9.12
C ILE A 231 2.01 -7.86 -8.16
N ALA A 232 2.76 -8.91 -7.81
CA ALA A 232 3.98 -8.79 -7.01
C ALA A 232 5.05 -7.96 -7.74
N ASP A 233 5.22 -8.18 -9.04
CA ASP A 233 6.15 -7.40 -9.86
C ASP A 233 5.72 -5.92 -9.93
N GLU A 234 4.43 -5.63 -10.14
CA GLU A 234 3.89 -4.26 -10.16
C GLU A 234 4.07 -3.57 -8.80
N LEU A 235 3.81 -4.28 -7.70
CA LEU A 235 4.07 -3.78 -6.35
C LEU A 235 5.57 -3.52 -6.11
N TYR A 236 6.45 -4.43 -6.53
CA TYR A 236 7.88 -4.27 -6.42
C TYR A 236 8.40 -3.03 -7.16
N GLU A 237 7.89 -2.77 -8.36
CA GLU A 237 8.25 -1.55 -9.10
C GLU A 237 7.77 -0.29 -8.37
N LEU A 238 6.60 -0.31 -7.71
CA LEU A 238 6.16 0.80 -6.85
C LEU A 238 7.07 1.00 -5.64
N ILE A 239 7.48 -0.09 -4.97
CA ILE A 239 8.41 -0.06 -3.82
C ILE A 239 9.75 0.56 -4.23
N ASN A 240 10.31 0.13 -5.36
CA ASN A 240 11.58 0.64 -5.87
C ASN A 240 11.58 2.15 -6.19
N LEU A 241 10.41 2.76 -6.44
CA LEU A 241 10.32 4.23 -6.61
C LEU A 241 10.61 4.99 -5.30
N LEU A 242 10.48 4.33 -4.16
CA LEU A 242 10.86 4.87 -2.85
C LEU A 242 12.37 4.78 -2.61
N ASP A 243 13.01 3.69 -3.06
CA ASP A 243 14.42 3.37 -2.78
C ASP A 243 15.43 3.99 -3.75
N ASN A 244 15.08 4.19 -5.03
CA ASN A 244 16.00 4.69 -6.06
C ASN A 244 16.22 6.22 -5.97
N ARG A 245 16.61 6.71 -4.80
CA ARG A 245 16.81 8.13 -4.50
C ARG A 245 18.10 8.39 -3.75
#